data_AF-A0A1G1IU45-F1
#
_entry.id   AF-A0A1G1IU45-F1
#
_cell.length_a   1.000
_cell.length_b   1.000
_cell.length_c   1.000
_cell.angle_alpha   90.00
_cell.angle_beta   90.00
_cell.angle_gamma   90.00
#
_symmetry.space_group_name_H-M   'P 1'
#
loop_
_entity.id
_entity.type
_entity.pdbx_description
1 polymer ?
#
loop_
_entity_poly.entity_id
_entity_poly.type
_entity_poly.pdbx_seq_one_letter_code
_entity_poly.pdbx_strand_id
1 'polypeptide(L)'
;MDLDISRLLTRLRADNIKKKDLEILFNSGCSAPTIAKLYNVPLWIIANKCDEFGLHKNYYAKVQLENRASFSMKNYKQIITDIFVRVVLEVGYNHEYPTQMEVARSLSITYANLIERTLPLLQNFGFIEFVKRNKRKKRIKLTDKGIKLFNHFVEIVALMEK
;
A
#
# COMPACT_ATOMS: atom_id res chain seq x y z
N MET A 1 -7.15 -28.83 4.85
CA MET A 1 -7.56 -28.26 6.16
C MET A 1 -6.33 -27.67 6.84
N ASP A 2 -5.49 -26.94 6.08
CA ASP A 2 -4.08 -26.71 6.43
C ASP A 2 -3.72 -25.22 6.59
N LEU A 3 -4.67 -24.34 6.26
CA LEU A 3 -4.51 -22.89 6.35
C LEU A 3 -4.51 -22.37 7.80
N ASP A 4 -5.06 -23.13 8.75
CA ASP A 4 -5.18 -22.70 10.14
C ASP A 4 -3.90 -22.94 10.96
N ILE A 5 -3.24 -24.09 10.78
CA ILE A 5 -2.00 -24.41 11.52
C ILE A 5 -0.87 -23.46 11.11
N SER A 6 -0.74 -23.17 9.81
CA SER A 6 0.28 -22.23 9.30
C SER A 6 0.12 -20.82 9.88
N ARG A 7 -1.13 -20.34 10.02
CA ARG A 7 -1.44 -19.05 10.65
C ARG A 7 -1.18 -19.06 12.15
N LEU A 8 -1.53 -20.15 12.84
CA LEU A 8 -1.30 -20.31 14.27
C LEU A 8 0.20 -20.31 14.60
N LEU A 9 1.00 -21.07 13.84
CA LEU A 9 2.46 -21.11 13.98
C LEU A 9 3.10 -19.75 13.69
N THR A 10 2.58 -19.02 12.71
CA THR A 10 3.07 -17.67 12.39
C THR A 10 2.80 -16.69 13.54
N ARG A 11 1.63 -16.77 14.18
CA ARG A 11 1.30 -15.96 15.37
C ARG A 11 2.19 -16.32 16.56
N LEU A 12 2.32 -17.61 16.87
CA LEU A 12 3.17 -18.07 17.97
C LEU A 12 4.63 -17.62 17.82
N ARG A 13 5.16 -17.62 16.58
CA ARG A 13 6.50 -17.10 16.28
C ARG A 13 6.58 -15.59 16.41
N ALA A 14 5.54 -14.86 16.00
CA ALA A 14 5.47 -13.41 16.14
C ALA A 14 5.48 -12.97 17.61
N ASP A 15 4.77 -13.71 18.47
CA ASP A 15 4.66 -13.40 19.90
C ASP A 15 5.97 -13.64 20.66
N ASN A 16 6.85 -14.51 20.13
CA ASN A 16 8.18 -14.75 20.69
C ASN A 16 9.19 -13.63 20.37
N ILE A 17 8.86 -12.67 19.49
CA ILE A 17 9.74 -11.56 19.14
C ILE A 17 9.70 -10.52 20.26
N LYS A 18 10.82 -10.36 20.98
CA LYS A 18 10.95 -9.39 22.05
C LYS A 18 11.65 -8.11 21.57
N LYS A 19 11.27 -6.97 22.16
CA LYS A 19 11.88 -5.66 21.87
C LYS A 19 13.41 -5.68 21.98
N LYS A 20 13.93 -6.24 23.07
CA LYS A 20 15.37 -6.30 23.35
C LYS A 20 16.15 -7.08 22.29
N ASP A 21 15.57 -8.16 21.76
CA ASP A 21 16.22 -8.98 20.73
C ASP A 21 16.30 -8.20 19.41
N LEU A 22 15.23 -7.49 19.04
CA LEU A 22 15.24 -6.63 17.85
C LEU A 22 16.26 -5.50 17.98
N GLU A 23 16.36 -4.85 19.14
CA GLU A 23 17.35 -3.80 19.39
C GLU A 23 18.78 -4.33 19.24
N ILE A 24 19.09 -5.50 19.81
CA ILE A 24 20.41 -6.14 19.69
C ILE A 24 20.73 -6.44 18.21
N LEU A 25 19.80 -7.08 17.50
CA LEU A 25 19.99 -7.48 16.11
C LEU A 25 20.15 -6.26 15.20
N PHE A 26 19.39 -5.19 15.41
CA PHE A 26 19.56 -4.00 14.60
C PHE A 26 20.85 -3.24 14.93
N ASN A 27 21.23 -3.16 16.21
CA ASN A 27 22.49 -2.55 16.64
C ASN A 27 23.72 -3.32 16.12
N SER A 28 23.62 -4.63 15.93
CA SER A 28 24.67 -5.46 15.30
C SER A 28 24.71 -5.32 13.76
N GLY A 29 23.83 -4.50 13.19
CA GLY A 29 23.78 -4.24 11.76
C GLY A 29 22.90 -5.22 10.97
N CYS A 30 22.22 -6.17 11.62
CA CYS A 30 21.32 -7.07 10.92
C CYS A 30 20.18 -6.29 10.23
N SER A 31 19.92 -6.66 8.98
CA SER A 31 18.80 -6.14 8.22
C SER A 31 17.49 -6.81 8.65
N ALA A 32 16.38 -6.08 8.54
CA ALA A 32 15.04 -6.57 8.84
C ALA A 32 14.65 -7.89 8.12
N PRO A 33 15.05 -8.11 6.84
CA PRO A 33 14.80 -9.37 6.14
C PRO A 33 15.58 -10.55 6.73
N THR A 34 16.80 -10.29 7.19
CA THR A 34 17.63 -11.30 7.89
C THR A 34 16.98 -11.68 9.21
N ILE A 35 16.48 -10.69 9.96
CA ILE A 35 15.74 -10.90 11.19
C ILE A 35 14.45 -11.69 10.94
N ALA A 36 13.69 -11.36 9.89
CA ALA A 36 12.48 -12.09 9.50
C ALA A 36 12.77 -13.57 9.21
N LYS A 37 13.90 -13.87 8.54
CA LYS A 37 14.37 -15.24 8.30
C LYS A 37 14.74 -15.95 9.61
N LEU A 38 15.44 -15.28 10.53
CA LEU A 38 15.83 -15.84 11.84
C LEU A 38 14.62 -16.28 12.66
N TYR A 39 13.57 -15.46 12.69
CA TYR A 39 12.33 -15.79 13.40
C TYR A 39 11.36 -16.65 12.59
N ASN A 40 11.70 -16.97 11.33
CA ASN A 40 10.84 -17.68 10.38
C ASN A 40 9.42 -17.09 10.31
N VAL A 41 9.38 -15.76 10.18
CA VAL A 41 8.15 -14.95 10.07
C VAL A 41 8.21 -14.06 8.83
N PRO A 42 7.05 -13.66 8.28
CA PRO A 42 7.01 -12.63 7.25
C PRO A 42 7.61 -11.29 7.72
N LEU A 43 8.26 -10.56 6.81
CA LEU A 43 8.90 -9.27 7.12
C LEU A 43 7.94 -8.20 7.64
N TRP A 44 6.67 -8.23 7.25
CA TRP A 44 5.66 -7.31 7.77
C TRP A 44 5.39 -7.50 9.27
N ILE A 45 5.63 -8.71 9.82
CA ILE A 45 5.53 -8.96 11.26
C ILE A 45 6.64 -8.23 12.01
N ILE A 46 7.87 -8.23 11.46
CA ILE A 46 8.98 -7.45 12.02
C ILE A 46 8.66 -5.96 12.01
N ALA A 47 8.09 -5.46 10.91
CA ALA A 47 7.67 -4.06 10.80
C ALA A 47 6.59 -3.68 11.84
N ASN A 48 5.58 -4.52 12.01
CA ASN A 48 4.54 -4.31 13.01
C ASN A 48 5.09 -4.37 14.44
N LYS A 49 6.01 -5.29 14.74
CA LYS A 49 6.65 -5.35 16.06
C LYS A 49 7.54 -4.14 16.33
N CYS A 50 8.25 -3.64 15.31
CA CYS A 50 9.00 -2.38 15.45
C CYS A 50 8.09 -1.19 15.75
N ASP A 51 6.88 -1.18 15.17
CA ASP A 51 5.86 -0.15 15.42
C ASP A 51 5.30 -0.26 16.85
N GLU A 52 4.87 -1.46 17.24
CA GLU A 52 4.39 -1.81 18.58
C GLU A 52 5.40 -1.45 19.67
N PHE A 53 6.69 -1.66 19.42
CA PHE A 53 7.76 -1.39 20.39
C PHE A 53 8.33 0.04 20.34
N GLY A 54 7.85 0.88 19.41
CA GLY A 54 8.28 2.27 19.27
C GLY A 54 9.72 2.45 18.79
N LEU A 55 10.25 1.52 17.99
CA LEU A 55 11.64 1.53 17.48
C LEU A 55 11.86 2.49 16.28
N HIS A 56 10.98 3.50 16.17
CA HIS A 56 10.76 4.36 15.01
C HIS A 56 11.94 5.23 14.58
N LYS A 57 12.78 5.67 15.51
CA LYS A 57 13.80 6.69 15.23
C LYS A 57 15.03 6.16 14.49
N ASN A 58 15.42 4.89 14.67
CA ASN A 58 16.64 4.34 14.07
C ASN A 58 16.38 3.16 13.10
N TYR A 59 15.30 2.40 13.31
CA TYR A 59 15.14 1.10 12.63
C TYR A 59 13.93 1.01 11.72
N TYR A 60 12.89 1.79 11.98
CA TYR A 60 11.69 1.78 11.15
C TYR A 60 11.93 2.29 9.72
N ALA A 61 12.73 3.35 9.55
CA ALA A 61 13.11 3.82 8.22
C ALA A 61 13.91 2.75 7.45
N LYS A 62 14.84 2.06 8.12
CA LYS A 62 15.65 0.99 7.55
C LYS A 62 14.82 -0.26 7.22
N VAL A 63 13.93 -0.67 8.11
CA VAL A 63 12.96 -1.77 7.91
C VAL A 63 11.98 -1.45 6.80
N GLN A 64 11.52 -0.20 6.67
CA GLN A 64 10.61 0.23 5.58
C GLN A 64 11.33 0.29 4.23
N LEU A 65 12.60 0.72 4.20
CA LEU A 65 13.44 0.71 3.00
C LEU A 65 13.85 -0.73 2.60
N GLU A 66 14.12 -1.59 3.57
CA GLU A 66 14.43 -3.00 3.34
C GLU A 66 13.16 -3.83 3.07
N ASN A 67 11.99 -3.44 3.59
CA ASN A 67 10.66 -3.87 3.12
C ASN A 67 10.44 -3.43 1.67
N ARG A 68 10.99 -2.31 1.24
CA ARG A 68 10.92 -1.89 -0.17
C ARG A 68 11.90 -2.68 -1.05
N ALA A 69 13.07 -3.06 -0.52
CA ALA A 69 14.10 -3.79 -1.27
C ALA A 69 13.93 -5.34 -1.29
N SER A 70 13.37 -5.91 -0.23
CA SER A 70 13.23 -7.38 -0.05
C SER A 70 11.88 -7.91 -0.51
N PHE A 71 10.95 -7.01 -0.78
CA PHE A 71 9.73 -7.33 -1.49
C PHE A 71 10.07 -7.34 -2.96
N SER A 72 10.43 -8.52 -3.47
CA SER A 72 10.49 -8.70 -4.92
C SER A 72 9.18 -8.19 -5.52
N MET A 73 9.31 -7.43 -6.61
CA MET A 73 8.24 -6.77 -7.37
C MET A 73 7.00 -7.61 -7.67
N LYS A 74 7.01 -8.93 -7.48
CA LYS A 74 6.05 -9.82 -8.10
C LYS A 74 4.64 -9.89 -7.48
N ASN A 75 4.42 -9.70 -6.16
CA ASN A 75 3.21 -10.32 -5.59
C ASN A 75 2.14 -9.49 -4.86
N TYR A 76 2.34 -8.25 -4.37
CA TYR A 76 1.20 -7.57 -3.67
C TYR A 76 1.14 -6.04 -3.74
N LYS A 77 2.27 -5.32 -3.75
CA LYS A 77 2.26 -3.85 -3.96
C LYS A 77 1.85 -3.45 -5.37
N GLN A 78 2.08 -4.32 -6.36
CA GLN A 78 1.75 -4.05 -7.76
C GLN A 78 0.26 -4.18 -8.09
N ILE A 79 -0.61 -4.57 -7.15
CA ILE A 79 -2.05 -4.69 -7.42
C ILE A 79 -2.84 -3.59 -6.71
N ILE A 80 -2.58 -3.36 -5.41
CA ILE A 80 -3.30 -2.30 -4.68
C ILE A 80 -2.66 -0.94 -4.92
N THR A 81 -1.33 -0.83 -5.01
CA THR A 81 -0.68 0.46 -5.29
C THR A 81 -0.81 0.83 -6.77
N ASP A 82 -0.76 -0.14 -7.69
CA ASP A 82 -0.97 0.11 -9.12
C ASP A 82 -2.41 0.55 -9.42
N ILE A 83 -3.43 -0.14 -8.88
CA ILE A 83 -4.82 0.25 -9.11
C ILE A 83 -5.11 1.64 -8.50
N PHE A 84 -4.52 1.99 -7.35
CA PHE A 84 -4.69 3.33 -6.77
C PHE A 84 -4.04 4.41 -7.63
N VAL A 85 -2.79 4.20 -8.03
CA VAL A 85 -2.05 5.11 -8.92
C VAL A 85 -2.82 5.27 -10.23
N ARG A 86 -3.24 4.17 -10.84
CA ARG A 86 -3.99 4.14 -12.10
C ARG A 86 -5.34 4.82 -11.99
N VAL A 87 -6.08 4.65 -10.89
CA VAL A 87 -7.34 5.41 -10.68
C VAL A 87 -7.05 6.90 -10.53
N VAL A 88 -6.03 7.31 -9.78
CA VAL A 88 -5.68 8.73 -9.63
C VAL A 88 -5.25 9.34 -10.96
N LEU A 89 -4.43 8.62 -11.75
CA LEU A 89 -4.04 9.03 -13.10
C LEU A 89 -5.24 9.11 -14.04
N GLU A 90 -6.09 8.08 -14.08
CA GLU A 90 -7.28 8.04 -14.95
C GLU A 90 -8.26 9.17 -14.65
N VAL A 91 -8.47 9.49 -13.37
CA VAL A 91 -9.30 10.61 -12.95
C VAL A 91 -8.61 11.94 -13.26
N GLY A 92 -7.30 12.05 -13.05
CA GLY A 92 -6.53 13.27 -13.27
C GLY A 92 -6.40 13.66 -14.74
N TYR A 93 -6.23 12.69 -15.65
CA TYR A 93 -6.19 12.93 -17.09
C TYR A 93 -7.57 13.28 -17.68
N ASN A 94 -8.67 12.94 -17.00
CA ASN A 94 -10.02 13.25 -17.47
C ASN A 94 -10.50 14.64 -16.98
N HIS A 95 -10.38 15.65 -17.84
CA HIS A 95 -10.80 17.02 -17.55
C HIS A 95 -12.30 17.19 -17.25
N GLU A 96 -13.16 16.24 -17.66
CA GLU A 96 -14.60 16.30 -17.43
C GLU A 96 -15.09 15.58 -16.16
N TYR A 97 -14.20 15.03 -15.34
CA TYR A 97 -14.51 14.16 -14.19
C TYR A 97 -15.23 12.86 -14.60
N PRO A 98 -14.55 11.71 -14.62
CA PRO A 98 -15.14 10.47 -15.09
C PRO A 98 -16.13 9.89 -14.07
N THR A 99 -17.10 9.14 -14.56
CA THR A 99 -17.99 8.31 -13.73
C THR A 99 -17.24 7.07 -13.24
N GLN A 100 -17.74 6.48 -12.14
CA GLN A 100 -17.19 5.22 -11.60
C GLN A 100 -17.12 4.11 -12.66
N MET A 101 -18.10 4.06 -13.57
CA MET A 101 -18.15 3.04 -14.62
C MET A 101 -17.18 3.32 -15.77
N GLU A 102 -16.94 4.58 -16.11
CA GLU A 102 -15.90 4.96 -17.09
C GLU A 102 -14.51 4.59 -16.57
N VAL A 103 -14.19 4.90 -15.30
CA VAL A 103 -12.92 4.52 -14.67
C VAL A 103 -12.76 3.00 -14.63
N ALA A 104 -13.80 2.25 -14.23
CA ALA A 104 -13.74 0.78 -14.18
C ALA A 104 -13.44 0.17 -15.56
N ARG A 105 -14.07 0.70 -16.62
CA ARG A 105 -13.86 0.25 -18.00
C ARG A 105 -12.46 0.57 -18.49
N SER A 106 -11.99 1.81 -18.30
CA SER A 106 -10.66 2.22 -18.76
C SER A 106 -9.55 1.36 -18.13
N LEU A 107 -9.69 1.07 -16.84
CA LEU A 107 -8.70 0.27 -16.10
C LEU A 107 -8.86 -1.26 -16.27
N SER A 108 -9.87 -1.72 -17.02
CA SER A 108 -10.21 -3.13 -17.18
C SER A 108 -10.40 -3.87 -15.84
N ILE A 109 -11.03 -3.20 -14.86
CA ILE A 109 -11.30 -3.76 -13.53
C ILE A 109 -12.79 -3.96 -13.30
N THR A 110 -13.14 -4.92 -12.44
CA THR A 110 -14.55 -5.11 -12.07
C THR A 110 -15.07 -3.92 -11.27
N TYR A 111 -16.29 -3.48 -11.61
CA TYR A 111 -16.96 -2.36 -10.95
C TYR A 111 -17.11 -2.57 -9.44
N ALA A 112 -17.37 -3.81 -9.01
CA ALA A 112 -17.41 -4.19 -7.60
C ALA A 112 -16.08 -3.93 -6.90
N ASN A 113 -14.95 -4.34 -7.48
CA ASN A 113 -13.63 -4.13 -6.88
C ASN A 113 -13.27 -2.64 -6.78
N LEU A 114 -13.62 -1.84 -7.79
CA LEU A 114 -13.41 -0.39 -7.76
C LEU A 114 -14.20 0.29 -6.63
N ILE A 115 -15.47 -0.08 -6.44
CA ILE A 115 -16.37 0.59 -5.48
C ILE A 115 -16.24 0.06 -4.07
N GLU A 116 -16.02 -1.23 -3.87
CA GLU A 116 -15.97 -1.82 -2.53
C GLU A 116 -14.62 -1.60 -1.85
N ARG A 117 -13.55 -1.40 -2.64
CA ARG A 117 -12.18 -1.34 -2.12
C ARG A 117 -11.47 -0.03 -2.43
N THR A 118 -11.35 0.31 -3.72
CA THR A 118 -10.44 1.39 -4.13
C THR A 118 -11.01 2.78 -3.85
N LEU A 119 -12.22 3.08 -4.32
CA LEU A 119 -12.80 4.41 -4.19
C LEU A 119 -13.08 4.82 -2.72
N PRO A 120 -13.59 3.95 -1.83
CA PRO A 120 -13.80 4.32 -0.43
C PRO A 120 -12.48 4.68 0.25
N LEU A 121 -11.40 3.94 -0.03
CA LEU A 121 -10.09 4.23 0.52
C LEU A 121 -9.54 5.57 -0.02
N LEU A 122 -9.59 5.79 -1.33
CA LEU A 122 -9.17 7.07 -1.93
C LEU A 122 -9.98 8.27 -1.37
N GLN A 123 -11.27 8.08 -1.11
CA GLN A 123 -12.12 9.09 -0.50
C GLN A 123 -11.75 9.32 0.96
N ASN A 124 -11.55 8.25 1.74
CA ASN A 124 -11.17 8.32 3.16
C ASN A 124 -9.81 9.00 3.37
N PHE A 125 -8.86 8.80 2.45
CA PHE A 125 -7.58 9.51 2.48
C PHE A 125 -7.66 10.96 1.97
N GLY A 126 -8.82 11.38 1.47
CA GLY A 126 -9.07 12.73 0.97
C GLY A 126 -8.42 13.01 -0.37
N PHE A 127 -8.17 12.02 -1.21
CA PHE A 127 -7.62 12.21 -2.56
C PHE A 127 -8.68 12.44 -3.62
N ILE A 128 -9.89 11.90 -3.42
CA ILE A 128 -11.01 12.06 -4.34
C ILE A 128 -12.26 12.55 -3.63
N GLU A 129 -13.15 13.17 -4.39
CA GLU A 129 -14.50 13.53 -3.99
C GLU A 129 -15.52 13.09 -5.03
N PHE A 130 -16.75 12.82 -4.59
CA PHE A 130 -17.86 12.48 -5.49
C PHE A 130 -18.71 13.71 -5.78
N VAL A 131 -18.80 14.07 -7.05
CA VAL A 131 -19.64 15.18 -7.52
C VAL A 131 -20.92 14.61 -8.14
N LYS A 132 -22.08 15.05 -7.65
CA LYS A 132 -23.39 14.66 -8.22
C LYS A 132 -23.73 15.60 -9.37
N ARG A 133 -23.87 15.05 -10.59
CA ARG A 133 -24.42 15.79 -11.75
C ARG A 133 -25.90 15.47 -11.99
N ASN A 134 -26.39 14.29 -11.58
CA ASN A 134 -27.80 13.88 -11.69
C ASN A 134 -28.13 12.73 -10.71
N LYS A 135 -29.43 12.47 -10.46
CA LYS A 135 -29.94 11.48 -9.46
C LYS A 135 -29.29 10.08 -9.51
N ARG A 136 -28.68 9.67 -10.64
CA ARG A 136 -28.12 8.32 -10.85
C ARG A 136 -26.62 8.24 -11.18
N LYS A 137 -25.94 9.36 -11.49
CA LYS A 137 -24.52 9.32 -11.93
C LYS A 137 -23.63 10.13 -10.98
N LYS A 138 -22.81 9.43 -10.18
CA LYS A 138 -21.73 10.01 -9.38
C LYS A 138 -20.47 10.11 -10.25
N ARG A 139 -19.92 11.32 -10.39
CA ARG A 139 -18.62 11.57 -11.02
C ARG A 139 -17.55 11.64 -9.94
N ILE A 140 -16.33 11.30 -10.33
CA ILE A 140 -15.16 11.28 -9.45
C ILE A 140 -14.29 12.48 -9.83
N LYS A 141 -13.90 13.27 -8.83
CA LYS A 141 -13.01 14.41 -8.99
C LYS A 141 -11.84 14.26 -8.02
N LEU A 142 -10.65 14.72 -8.41
CA LEU A 142 -9.51 14.84 -7.50
C LEU A 142 -9.69 16.06 -6.58
N THR A 143 -9.38 15.90 -5.30
CA THR A 143 -9.22 17.02 -4.38
C THR A 143 -7.88 17.72 -4.62
N ASP A 144 -7.62 18.87 -3.98
CA ASP A 144 -6.30 19.52 -4.04
C ASP A 144 -5.15 18.59 -3.62
N LYS A 145 -5.41 17.72 -2.63
CA LYS A 145 -4.47 16.69 -2.19
C LYS A 145 -4.29 15.60 -3.24
N GLY A 146 -5.37 15.21 -3.91
CA GLY A 146 -5.33 14.27 -5.04
C GLY A 146 -4.57 14.83 -6.24
N ILE A 147 -4.72 16.12 -6.55
CA ILE A 147 -4.00 16.79 -7.65
C ILE A 147 -2.49 16.80 -7.37
N LYS A 148 -2.06 17.13 -6.14
CA LYS A 148 -0.64 17.06 -5.77
C LYS A 148 -0.08 15.65 -5.94
N LEU A 149 -0.84 14.64 -5.55
CA LEU A 149 -0.47 13.24 -5.71
C LEU A 149 -0.39 12.83 -7.19
N PHE A 150 -1.37 13.26 -7.99
CA PHE A 150 -1.39 13.05 -9.44
C PHE A 150 -0.14 13.62 -10.11
N ASN A 151 0.20 14.88 -9.84
CA ASN A 151 1.39 15.52 -10.42
C ASN A 151 2.68 14.74 -10.08
N HIS A 152 2.79 14.26 -8.85
CA HIS A 152 3.94 13.44 -8.45
C HIS A 152 4.00 12.11 -9.23
N PHE A 153 2.85 11.48 -9.49
CA PHE A 153 2.82 10.26 -10.32
C PHE A 153 3.16 10.53 -11.78
N VAL A 154 2.71 11.66 -12.35
CA VAL A 154 3.07 12.05 -13.71
C VAL A 154 4.58 12.22 -13.86
N GLU A 155 5.24 12.87 -12.90
CA GLU A 155 6.70 13.01 -12.90
C GLU A 155 7.41 11.65 -12.85
N ILE A 156 6.93 10.72 -12.03
CA ILE A 156 7.49 9.36 -11.94
C ILE A 156 7.33 8.61 -13.27
N VAL A 157 6.16 8.68 -13.89
CA VAL A 157 5.90 8.03 -15.20
C VAL A 157 6.84 8.60 -16.27
N ALA A 158 7.01 9.93 -16.31
CA ALA A 158 7.92 10.58 -17.25
C ALA A 158 9.40 10.19 -17.06
N LEU A 159 9.81 9.85 -15.83
CA LEU A 159 11.16 9.34 -15.55
C LEU A 159 11.35 7.88 -16.00
N MET A 160 10.28 7.10 -16.05
CA MET A 160 10.32 5.68 -16.45
C MET A 160 10.30 5.47 -17.97
N GLU A 161 9.87 6.47 -18.74
CA GLU A 161 9.81 6.42 -20.21
C GLU A 161 11.12 6.89 -20.89
N LYS A 162 12.14 7.24 -20.12
CA LYS A 162 13.50 7.57 -20.59
C LYS A 162 14.46 6.40 -20.41
#